data_AF-A0A924Z864-F1
#
_entry.id   AF-A0A924Z864-F1
#
_cell.length_a   1.000
_cell.length_b   1.000
_cell.length_c   1.000
_cell.angle_alpha   90.00
_cell.angle_beta   90.00
_cell.angle_gamma   90.00
#
_symmetry.space_group_name_H-M   'P 1'
#
loop_
_entity.id
_entity.type
_entity.pdbx_description
1 polymer ?
#
loop_
_entity_poly.entity_id
_entity_poly.type
_entity_poly.pdbx_seq_one_letter_code
_entity_poly.pdbx_strand_id
1 'polypeptide(L)' 'MSFLDTRPAPLDDADPGDPLAQFRCAHPREVLSLLRELRDAVTPVSLSGPDGASLSATVWTVDSARQRLAFDVEAG' A
#
# COMPACT_ATOMS: atom_id res chain seq x y z
N MET A 1 10.23 9.45 34.54
CA MET A 1 9.67 8.44 33.61
C MET A 1 10.27 8.69 32.24
N SER A 2 11.18 7.82 31.78
CA SER A 2 11.93 7.99 30.53
C SER A 2 11.10 7.57 29.31
N PHE A 3 11.31 8.22 28.17
CA PHE A 3 10.84 7.75 26.87
C PHE A 3 11.34 6.31 26.64
N LEU A 4 10.41 5.37 26.49
CA LEU A 4 10.73 4.02 26.06
C LEU A 4 10.82 4.08 24.54
N ASP A 5 12.02 3.83 23.98
CA ASP A 5 12.22 3.62 22.55
C ASP A 5 11.50 2.32 22.14
N THR A 6 10.17 2.38 22.09
CA THR A 6 9.34 1.27 21.62
C THR A 6 9.53 1.18 20.12
N ARG A 7 10.47 0.34 19.71
CA ARG A 7 10.64 0.02 18.30
C ARG A 7 9.43 -0.78 17.83
N PRO A 8 8.98 -0.57 16.59
CA PRO A 8 8.01 -1.47 15.97
C PRO A 8 8.46 -2.91 16.14
N ALA A 9 7.51 -3.82 16.38
CA ALA A 9 7.82 -5.24 16.40
C ALA A 9 8.53 -5.62 15.09
N PRO A 10 9.60 -6.45 15.15
CA PRO A 10 10.26 -6.93 13.94
C PRO A 10 9.22 -7.57 13.02
N LEU A 11 9.20 -7.20 11.74
CA LEU A 11 8.41 -7.89 10.74
C LEU A 11 9.12 -9.21 10.45
N ASP A 12 8.63 -10.32 11.00
CA ASP A 12 9.10 -11.66 10.61
C ASP A 12 8.60 -11.94 9.20
N ASP A 13 9.37 -11.51 8.21
CA ASP A 13 8.98 -11.55 6.80
C ASP A 13 8.82 -12.98 6.25
N ALA A 14 9.18 -14.02 7.02
CA ALA A 14 9.19 -15.39 6.56
C ALA A 14 8.94 -16.42 7.69
N ASP A 15 7.94 -16.21 8.55
CA ASP A 15 7.41 -17.34 9.33
C ASP A 15 6.70 -18.31 8.35
N PRO A 16 7.18 -19.56 8.16
CA PRO A 16 6.51 -20.54 7.32
C PRO A 16 5.09 -20.88 7.82
N GLY A 17 4.78 -20.52 9.06
CA GLY A 17 3.46 -20.65 9.68
C GLY A 17 2.58 -19.40 9.61
N ASP A 18 2.99 -18.32 8.92
CA ASP A 18 2.18 -17.09 8.83
C ASP A 18 0.82 -17.37 8.18
N PRO A 19 -0.29 -17.33 8.94
CA PRO A 19 -1.62 -17.62 8.40
C PRO A 19 -2.08 -16.57 7.37
N LEU A 20 -1.42 -15.41 7.34
CA LEU A 20 -1.70 -14.32 6.40
C LEU A 20 -0.83 -14.37 5.14
N ALA A 21 0.13 -15.29 5.05
CA ALA A 21 1.01 -15.41 3.89
C ALA A 21 0.24 -15.56 2.58
N GLN A 22 -0.93 -16.24 2.63
CA GLN A 22 -1.81 -16.43 1.48
C GLN A 22 -2.38 -15.12 0.88
N PHE A 23 -2.40 -14.03 1.64
CA PHE A 23 -2.88 -12.73 1.17
C PHE A 23 -1.76 -11.84 0.60
N ARG A 24 -0.49 -12.26 0.75
CA ARG A 24 0.64 -11.49 0.21
C ARG A 24 0.72 -11.67 -1.31
N CYS A 25 0.61 -10.56 -2.03
CA CYS A 25 0.87 -10.52 -3.46
C CYS A 25 2.36 -10.28 -3.70
N ALA A 26 3.15 -11.35 -3.86
CA ALA A 26 4.59 -11.24 -4.05
C ALA A 26 5.00 -11.13 -5.53
N HIS A 27 4.16 -11.61 -6.46
CA HIS A 27 4.54 -11.68 -7.85
C HIS A 27 4.26 -10.34 -8.57
N PRO A 28 5.24 -9.73 -9.27
CA PRO A 28 5.07 -8.39 -9.86
C PRO A 28 3.88 -8.27 -10.82
N ARG A 29 3.54 -9.36 -11.54
CA ARG A 29 2.41 -9.39 -12.46
C ARG A 29 1.07 -9.36 -11.73
N GLU A 30 0.97 -10.02 -10.57
CA GLU A 30 -0.23 -10.02 -9.74
C GLU A 30 -0.47 -8.63 -9.14
N VAL A 31 0.58 -8.02 -8.58
CA VAL A 31 0.54 -6.64 -8.08
C VAL A 31 0.08 -5.67 -9.18
N LEU A 32 0.65 -5.77 -10.38
CA LEU A 32 0.26 -4.91 -11.50
C LEU A 32 -1.20 -5.14 -11.92
N SER A 33 -1.69 -6.37 -11.86
CA SER A 33 -3.09 -6.68 -12.17
C SER A 33 -4.04 -6.02 -11.18
N LEU A 34 -3.75 -6.16 -9.88
CA LEU A 34 -4.56 -5.57 -8.81
C LEU A 34 -4.55 -4.03 -8.86
N LEU A 35 -3.39 -3.42 -9.13
CA LEU A 35 -3.29 -1.96 -9.28
C LEU A 35 -4.13 -1.44 -10.45
N ARG A 36 -4.21 -2.20 -11.56
CA ARG A 36 -5.08 -1.86 -12.70
C ARG A 36 -6.54 -2.02 -12.35
N GLU A 37 -6.91 -3.04 -11.59
CA GLU A 37 -8.26 -3.24 -11.11
C GLU A 37 -8.72 -2.08 -10.20
N LEU A 38 -7.88 -1.63 -9.26
CA LEU A 38 -8.16 -0.47 -8.41
C LEU A 38 -8.42 0.80 -9.23
N ARG A 39 -7.61 1.03 -10.27
CA ARG A 39 -7.78 2.14 -11.22
C ARG A 39 -9.10 2.02 -11.97
N ASP A 40 -9.36 0.85 -12.57
CA ASP A 40 -10.51 0.63 -13.44
C ASP A 40 -11.84 0.68 -12.66
N ALA A 41 -11.82 0.28 -11.38
CA ALA A 41 -12.97 0.36 -10.48
C ALA A 41 -13.12 1.72 -9.78
N VAL A 42 -12.19 2.66 -9.97
CA VAL A 42 -12.17 3.96 -9.27
C VAL A 42 -12.31 3.78 -7.75
N THR A 43 -11.61 2.79 -7.21
CA THR A 43 -11.72 2.44 -5.79
C THR A 43 -11.05 3.51 -4.93
N PRO A 44 -11.74 4.10 -3.93
CA PRO A 44 -11.13 5.03 -3.00
C PRO A 44 -10.04 4.34 -2.17
N VAL A 45 -8.88 4.98 -2.07
CA VAL A 45 -7.74 4.55 -1.26
C VAL A 45 -7.36 5.64 -0.26
N SER A 46 -6.87 5.21 0.91
CA SER A 46 -6.30 6.11 1.91
C SER A 46 -4.77 6.12 1.76
N LEU A 47 -4.20 7.30 1.54
CA LEU A 47 -2.75 7.51 1.52
C LEU A 47 -2.34 8.15 2.86
N SER A 48 -1.53 7.46 3.65
CA SER A 48 -1.10 7.93 4.97
C SER A 48 0.40 8.19 5.03
N GLY A 49 0.77 9.36 5.58
CA GLY A 49 2.16 9.78 5.78
C GLY A 49 2.66 9.55 7.21
N PRO A 50 3.98 9.52 7.43
CA PRO A 50 4.58 9.32 8.76
C PRO A 50 4.32 10.47 9.74
N ASP A 51 3.91 11.63 9.23
CA ASP A 51 3.50 12.82 9.99
C ASP A 51 2.04 12.75 10.48
N GLY A 52 1.33 11.66 10.16
CA GLY A 52 -0.09 11.48 10.48
C GLY A 52 -1.03 12.13 9.46
N ALA A 53 -0.52 12.68 8.35
CA ALA A 53 -1.36 13.13 7.26
C ALA A 53 -2.09 11.95 6.61
N SER A 54 -3.34 12.15 6.19
CA SER A 54 -4.12 11.17 5.44
C SER A 54 -4.88 11.86 4.32
N LEU A 55 -4.83 11.29 3.11
CA LEU A 55 -5.54 11.78 1.94
C LEU A 55 -6.45 10.68 1.38
N SER A 56 -7.67 11.06 0.99
CA SER A 56 -8.55 10.20 0.18
C SER A 56 -8.22 10.43 -1.30
N ALA A 57 -7.99 9.35 -2.03
CA ALA A 57 -7.61 9.43 -3.43
C ALA A 57 -8.13 8.23 -4.23
N THR A 58 -8.07 8.33 -5.55
CA THR A 58 -8.27 7.19 -6.46
C THR A 58 -7.05 7.03 -7.36
N VAL A 59 -6.79 5.81 -7.85
CA VAL A 59 -5.67 5.58 -8.77
C VAL A 59 -6.04 6.13 -10.14
N TRP A 60 -5.27 7.11 -10.63
CA TRP A 60 -5.49 7.74 -11.94
C TRP A 60 -4.73 7.02 -13.06
N THR A 61 -3.43 6.72 -12.84
CA THR A 61 -2.61 6.01 -13.83
C THR A 61 -1.71 4.97 -13.20
N VAL A 62 -1.46 3.90 -13.95
CA VAL A 62 -0.50 2.83 -13.65
C VAL A 62 0.46 2.68 -14.83
N ASP A 63 1.65 3.27 -14.73
CA ASP A 63 2.71 3.17 -15.75
C ASP A 63 3.73 2.12 -15.31
N SER A 64 3.57 0.88 -15.79
CA SER A 64 4.49 -0.22 -15.47
C SER A 64 5.87 -0.06 -16.13
N ALA A 65 5.96 0.65 -17.25
CA ALA A 65 7.22 0.84 -17.96
C ALA A 65 8.14 1.80 -17.20
N ARG A 66 7.56 2.79 -16.52
CA ARG A 66 8.30 3.77 -15.70
C ARG A 66 8.19 3.52 -14.20
N GLN A 67 7.48 2.47 -13.79
CA GLN A 67 7.18 2.13 -12.39
C GLN A 67 6.58 3.32 -11.61
N ARG A 68 5.56 3.96 -12.20
CA ARG A 68 4.89 5.11 -11.60
C ARG A 68 3.40 4.88 -11.39
N LEU A 69 2.91 5.38 -10.26
CA LEU A 69 1.50 5.54 -9.94
C LEU A 69 1.20 7.02 -9.82
N ALA A 70 0.07 7.44 -10.36
CA ALA A 70 -0.48 8.77 -10.11
C ALA A 70 -1.86 8.61 -9.48
N PHE A 71 -2.19 9.55 -8.59
CA PHE A 71 -3.43 9.55 -7.84
C PHE A 71 -4.20 10.83 -8.16
N ASP A 72 -5.51 10.70 -8.29
CA ASP A 72 -6.42 11.84 -8.21
C ASP A 72 -6.86 11.98 -6.76
N VAL A 73 -6.64 13.15 -6.16
CA VAL A 73 -6.87 13.39 -4.74
C VAL A 73 -8.13 14.20 -4.59
N GLU A 74 -9.09 13.70 -3.81
CA GLU A 74 -10.25 14.50 -3.45
C GLU A 74 -9.80 15.62 -2.51
N ALA A 75 -10.11 16.86 -2.88
CA ALA A 75 -9.93 17.98 -1.97
C ALA A 75 -10.90 17.82 -0.79
N GLY A 76 -10.35 17.68 0.41
CA GLY A 76 -11.10 17.68 1.67
C GLY A 76 -11.67 19.04 2.01
#